data_AF-A0A7R8UL18-F1
#
_entry.id   AF-A0A7R8UL18-F1
#
_cell.length_a   1.000
_cell.length_b   1.000
_cell.length_c   1.000
_cell.angle_alpha   90.00
_cell.angle_beta   90.00
_cell.angle_gamma   90.00
#
_symmetry.space_group_name_H-M   'P 1'
#
loop_
_entity.id
_entity.type
_entity.pdbx_description
1 polymer ?
#
loop_
_entity_poly.entity_id
_entity_poly.type
_entity_poly.pdbx_seq_one_letter_code
_entity_poly.pdbx_strand_id
1 'polypeptide(L)'
;MEDEEDCVVEEIPVFLAKGLQDNVCIFQYPSKTNQTNFDTARVLNCCVKPMNQEVKIDFALDTDSKFYDSFKGEQLAMAADGKGTSKADRPSFRSGIMDKLSYVSSKSLDDVNKYVVGILQDGEVHMTTLKSVLQLRPNFSYFDKEDKRTKAEQKAANDEMDDEEVQQVTVKFSRNDNDRVKKAREKTYDYFIKKSAEEPWCETLWCSKDSTTAELEKQKLFASRTESTGHALGLNSEQYLDKLLSHERSEADIESILPSKVISKSKLKTLALTDQIQTILKDTKMITFAGLMSILESCDKNITAEKVLRTLPLVGVLLHGNWVAQSEVLYPPKSVSNTNGVPDELMVRARDYILYKFSKQDYLNRRKVIISTQLPYEEVSEILQSVARLNVEKKWELLLPPDHTFEARYPDLVQRQEMMWRARENAFNEMDYEKSPKRVRKRSLREPKIEKP
;
A
#
# COMPACT_ATOMS: atom_id res chain seq x y z
N MET A 1 -17.47 -27.87 -21.24
CA MET A 1 -18.15 -26.64 -21.68
C MET A 1 -17.10 -25.94 -22.49
N GLU A 2 -17.17 -26.11 -23.80
CA GLU A 2 -16.42 -25.27 -24.73
C GLU A 2 -17.06 -23.90 -24.61
N ASP A 3 -16.31 -22.94 -24.07
CA ASP A 3 -16.73 -21.56 -24.01
C ASP A 3 -16.93 -21.10 -25.47
N GLU A 4 -18.19 -20.85 -25.85
CA GLU A 4 -18.51 -20.16 -27.11
C GLU A 4 -17.84 -18.78 -27.04
N GLU A 5 -16.65 -18.66 -27.65
CA GLU A 5 -15.90 -17.41 -27.70
C GLU A 5 -16.79 -16.32 -28.31
N ASP A 6 -17.12 -15.31 -27.49
CA ASP A 6 -17.90 -14.13 -27.88
C ASP A 6 -17.22 -13.46 -29.10
N CYS A 7 -17.90 -13.45 -30.24
CA CYS A 7 -17.32 -12.98 -31.48
C CYS A 7 -17.37 -11.44 -31.54
N VAL A 8 -16.27 -10.83 -31.99
CA VAL A 8 -16.21 -9.37 -32.16
C VAL A 8 -17.25 -8.95 -33.20
N VAL A 9 -18.25 -8.18 -32.76
CA VAL A 9 -19.33 -7.66 -33.63
C VAL A 9 -18.93 -6.38 -34.34
N GLU A 10 -18.17 -5.51 -33.67
CA GLU A 10 -17.78 -4.19 -34.18
C GLU A 10 -16.47 -3.73 -33.53
N GLU A 11 -15.59 -3.13 -34.32
CA GLU A 11 -14.35 -2.49 -33.86
C GLU A 11 -14.47 -0.98 -33.98
N ILE A 12 -14.55 -0.29 -32.83
CA ILE A 12 -14.74 1.17 -32.77
C ILE A 12 -13.40 1.82 -32.38
N PRO A 13 -12.77 2.63 -33.25
CA PRO A 13 -11.55 3.34 -32.92
C PRO A 13 -11.80 4.42 -31.85
N VAL A 14 -10.86 4.53 -30.91
CA VAL A 14 -10.91 5.51 -29.81
C VAL A 14 -9.73 6.46 -29.91
N PHE A 15 -10.03 7.75 -30.02
CA PHE A 15 -9.05 8.83 -30.14
C PHE A 15 -9.03 9.71 -28.89
N LEU A 16 -7.87 10.31 -28.59
CA LEU A 16 -7.72 11.33 -27.56
C LEU A 16 -7.58 12.71 -28.20
N ALA A 17 -8.61 13.54 -28.06
CA ALA A 17 -8.60 14.94 -28.51
C ALA A 17 -7.99 15.84 -27.44
N LYS A 18 -7.05 16.70 -27.86
CA LYS A 18 -6.34 17.65 -26.98
C LYS A 18 -6.72 19.11 -27.21
N GLY A 19 -7.61 19.39 -28.17
CA GLY A 19 -7.98 20.75 -28.56
C GLY A 19 -8.61 21.57 -27.43
N LEU A 20 -9.30 20.91 -26.50
CA LEU A 20 -9.96 21.54 -25.35
C LEU A 20 -9.54 20.94 -23.99
N GLN A 21 -8.39 20.28 -23.92
CA GLN A 21 -7.93 19.49 -22.75
C GLN A 21 -8.06 20.24 -21.40
N ASP A 22 -7.75 21.53 -21.39
CA ASP A 22 -7.75 22.38 -20.18
C ASP A 22 -8.95 23.33 -20.09
N ASN A 23 -9.95 23.19 -20.98
CA ASN A 23 -11.04 24.15 -21.14
C ASN A 23 -12.43 23.53 -21.00
N VAL A 24 -12.57 22.20 -21.06
CA VAL A 24 -13.88 21.54 -20.88
C VAL A 24 -14.23 21.46 -19.40
N CYS A 25 -15.37 22.03 -19.04
CA CYS A 25 -15.98 21.90 -17.71
C CYS A 25 -17.36 21.25 -17.85
N ILE A 26 -17.74 20.38 -16.90
CA ILE A 26 -19.10 19.84 -16.83
C ILE A 26 -19.91 20.64 -15.83
N PHE A 27 -21.06 21.16 -16.27
CA PHE A 27 -22.02 21.84 -15.40
C PHE A 27 -23.16 20.88 -15.03
N GLN A 28 -23.31 20.64 -13.74
CA GLN A 28 -24.37 19.81 -13.18
C GLN A 28 -25.35 20.67 -12.38
N TYR A 29 -26.64 20.37 -12.45
CA TYR A 29 -27.70 21.09 -11.73
C TYR A 29 -28.46 20.13 -10.80
N PRO A 30 -27.90 19.78 -9.61
CA PRO A 30 -28.50 18.76 -8.74
C PRO A 30 -29.93 19.06 -8.29
N SER A 31 -30.30 20.35 -8.23
CA SER A 31 -31.62 20.81 -7.80
C SER A 31 -32.69 20.74 -8.89
N LYS A 32 -32.37 20.26 -10.10
CA LYS A 32 -33.30 20.23 -11.23
C LYS A 32 -33.34 18.82 -11.83
N THR A 33 -34.55 18.28 -11.92
CA THR A 33 -34.82 16.94 -12.49
C THR A 33 -34.84 16.97 -14.02
N ASN A 34 -35.22 18.10 -14.64
CA ASN A 34 -35.26 18.27 -16.09
C ASN A 34 -34.30 19.38 -16.54
N GLN A 35 -33.31 19.03 -17.38
CA GLN A 35 -32.33 19.97 -17.94
C GLN A 35 -32.94 20.91 -18.99
N THR A 36 -34.07 20.54 -19.60
CA THR A 36 -34.74 21.29 -20.68
C THR A 36 -35.07 22.74 -20.32
N ASN A 37 -35.25 23.05 -19.03
CA ASN A 37 -35.55 24.40 -18.58
C ASN A 37 -34.37 25.37 -18.73
N PHE A 38 -33.12 24.89 -18.75
CA PHE A 38 -31.94 25.74 -18.93
C PHE A 38 -31.53 25.89 -20.39
N ASP A 39 -31.82 24.89 -21.22
CA ASP A 39 -31.55 24.93 -22.66
C ASP A 39 -32.25 26.10 -23.37
N THR A 40 -33.45 26.46 -22.90
CA THR A 40 -34.24 27.58 -23.44
C THR A 40 -34.15 28.84 -22.58
N ALA A 41 -33.44 28.80 -21.45
CA ALA A 41 -33.37 29.94 -20.54
C ALA A 41 -32.49 31.04 -21.12
N ARG A 42 -32.96 32.29 -21.02
CA ARG A 42 -32.15 33.45 -21.40
C ARG A 42 -31.11 33.74 -20.33
N VAL A 43 -29.83 33.61 -20.67
CA VAL A 43 -28.72 33.99 -19.79
C VAL A 43 -28.50 35.49 -19.89
N LEU A 44 -28.55 36.17 -18.74
CA LEU A 44 -28.35 37.62 -18.64
C LEU A 44 -26.88 37.97 -18.40
N ASN A 45 -26.18 37.14 -17.63
CA ASN A 45 -24.79 37.35 -17.29
C ASN A 45 -24.11 36.00 -16.97
N CYS A 46 -22.83 35.89 -17.33
CA CYS A 46 -21.99 34.74 -17.03
C CYS A 46 -20.62 35.22 -16.58
N CYS A 47 -20.16 34.75 -15.43
CA CYS A 47 -18.86 35.12 -14.88
C CYS A 47 -18.08 33.90 -14.42
N VAL A 48 -16.75 33.97 -14.52
CA VAL A 48 -15.85 32.88 -14.13
C VAL A 48 -14.71 33.43 -13.28
N LYS A 49 -14.30 32.62 -12.30
CA LYS A 49 -13.03 32.73 -11.59
C LYS A 49 -12.11 31.61 -12.06
N PRO A 50 -11.17 31.87 -12.98
CA PRO A 50 -10.39 30.81 -13.64
C PRO A 50 -9.46 30.05 -12.70
N MET A 51 -8.94 30.68 -11.63
CA MET A 51 -8.00 30.04 -10.69
C MET A 51 -8.75 29.14 -9.70
N ASN A 52 -9.81 29.67 -9.06
CA ASN A 52 -10.64 28.88 -8.17
C ASN A 52 -11.61 27.95 -8.91
N GLN A 53 -11.73 28.10 -10.24
CA GLN A 53 -12.67 27.36 -11.10
C GLN A 53 -14.12 27.47 -10.60
N GLU A 54 -14.54 28.69 -10.25
CA GLU A 54 -15.92 28.99 -9.92
C GLU A 54 -16.60 29.66 -11.11
N VAL A 55 -17.87 29.32 -11.34
CA VAL A 55 -18.72 29.86 -12.39
C VAL A 55 -19.99 30.40 -11.74
N LYS A 56 -20.42 31.57 -12.20
CA LYS A 56 -21.69 32.18 -11.85
C LYS A 56 -22.48 32.45 -13.12
N ILE A 57 -23.75 32.02 -13.15
CA ILE A 57 -24.66 32.24 -14.26
C ILE A 57 -25.95 32.88 -13.73
N ASP A 58 -26.34 34.01 -14.30
CA ASP A 58 -27.60 34.67 -14.02
C ASP A 58 -28.60 34.35 -15.13
N PHE A 59 -29.67 33.62 -14.80
CA PHE A 59 -30.76 33.32 -15.73
C PHE A 59 -31.90 34.32 -15.55
N ALA A 60 -32.50 34.78 -16.65
CA ALA A 60 -33.69 35.62 -16.61
C ALA A 60 -34.89 34.84 -16.09
N LEU A 61 -35.72 35.50 -15.28
CA LEU A 61 -37.05 35.04 -14.92
C LEU A 61 -38.08 35.64 -15.89
N ASP A 62 -39.11 34.86 -16.18
CA ASP A 62 -40.28 35.34 -16.94
C ASP A 62 -41.20 36.12 -15.99
N THR A 63 -41.03 37.44 -15.96
CA THR A 63 -41.77 38.35 -15.08
C THR A 63 -43.22 38.55 -15.52
N ASP A 64 -43.55 38.22 -16.77
CA ASP A 64 -44.91 38.30 -17.31
C ASP A 64 -45.70 37.00 -17.05
N SER A 65 -45.04 35.98 -16.51
CA SER A 65 -45.64 34.69 -16.20
C SER A 65 -46.68 34.78 -15.10
N LYS A 66 -47.77 34.03 -15.24
CA LYS A 66 -48.77 33.84 -14.16
C LYS A 66 -48.21 33.24 -12.87
N PHE A 67 -47.00 32.68 -12.92
CA PHE A 67 -46.32 32.08 -11.78
C PHE A 67 -45.37 33.05 -11.08
N TYR A 68 -45.24 34.29 -11.57
CA TYR A 68 -44.43 35.34 -10.98
C TYR A 68 -45.33 36.35 -10.23
N ASP A 69 -44.98 36.63 -8.98
CA ASP A 69 -45.66 37.62 -8.14
C ASP A 69 -44.85 38.92 -8.19
N SER A 70 -45.33 39.90 -8.96
CA SER A 70 -44.64 41.18 -9.15
C SER A 70 -44.45 41.96 -7.85
N PHE A 71 -45.45 41.94 -6.97
CA PHE A 71 -45.40 42.63 -5.68
C PHE A 71 -44.33 42.04 -4.76
N LYS A 72 -44.19 40.71 -4.73
CA LYS A 72 -43.07 40.06 -4.01
C LYS A 72 -41.73 40.33 -4.68
N GLY A 73 -41.69 40.34 -6.02
CA GLY A 73 -40.50 40.65 -6.78
C GLY A 73 -39.94 42.04 -6.48
N GLU A 74 -40.81 43.04 -6.39
CA GLU A 74 -40.47 44.41 -5.97
C GLU A 74 -39.97 44.45 -4.53
N GLN A 75 -40.67 43.78 -3.59
CA GLN A 75 -40.25 43.73 -2.20
C GLN A 75 -38.85 43.11 -2.04
N LEU A 76 -38.57 42.00 -2.71
CA LEU A 76 -37.26 41.34 -2.64
C LEU A 76 -36.15 42.20 -3.23
N ALA A 77 -36.41 42.88 -4.35
CA ALA A 77 -35.43 43.78 -4.95
C ALA A 77 -35.16 45.00 -4.05
N MET A 78 -36.22 45.60 -3.51
CA MET A 78 -36.12 46.71 -2.57
C MET A 78 -35.43 46.30 -1.26
N ALA A 79 -35.71 45.10 -0.76
CA ALA A 79 -35.07 44.54 0.41
C ALA A 79 -33.62 44.11 0.15
N ALA A 80 -33.19 43.88 -1.09
CA ALA A 80 -31.80 43.62 -1.42
C ALA A 80 -30.99 44.91 -1.66
N ASP A 81 -31.55 45.87 -2.41
CA ASP A 81 -30.82 47.01 -2.97
C ASP A 81 -31.17 48.38 -2.31
N GLY A 82 -32.24 48.46 -1.54
CA GLY A 82 -32.68 49.68 -0.84
C GLY A 82 -33.30 50.75 -1.76
N LYS A 83 -33.69 51.90 -1.18
CA LYS A 83 -34.31 53.03 -1.90
C LYS A 83 -33.32 53.92 -2.69
N GLY A 84 -32.03 53.61 -2.67
CA GLY A 84 -31.01 54.39 -3.37
C GLY A 84 -29.72 53.60 -3.56
N THR A 85 -29.19 53.60 -4.78
CA THR A 85 -27.89 53.01 -5.05
C THR A 85 -26.80 53.83 -4.38
N SER A 86 -26.19 53.32 -3.31
CA SER A 86 -24.88 53.82 -2.88
C SER A 86 -23.94 53.74 -4.09
N LYS A 87 -23.22 54.83 -4.40
CA LYS A 87 -22.30 54.90 -5.55
C LYS A 87 -21.22 53.80 -5.55
N ALA A 88 -21.04 53.08 -4.44
CA ALA A 88 -20.02 52.05 -4.26
C ALA A 88 -20.49 50.61 -4.53
N ASP A 89 -21.79 50.29 -4.51
CA ASP A 89 -22.26 48.90 -4.65
C ASP A 89 -23.12 48.67 -5.91
N ARG A 90 -22.89 47.55 -6.60
CA ARG A 90 -23.67 47.18 -7.80
C ARG A 90 -25.01 46.60 -7.32
N PRO A 91 -26.16 47.11 -7.83
CA PRO A 91 -27.47 46.56 -7.47
C PRO A 91 -27.57 45.10 -7.90
N SER A 92 -28.23 44.32 -7.07
CA SER A 92 -28.55 42.92 -7.30
C SER A 92 -29.53 42.79 -8.46
N PHE A 93 -30.54 43.67 -8.50
CA PHE A 93 -31.62 43.70 -9.46
C PHE A 93 -31.76 45.10 -10.09
N ARG A 94 -31.18 45.30 -11.27
CA ARG A 94 -31.14 46.62 -11.93
C ARG A 94 -32.51 47.15 -12.34
N SER A 95 -33.47 46.27 -12.59
CA SER A 95 -34.84 46.61 -12.97
C SER A 95 -35.72 47.04 -11.79
N GLY A 96 -35.24 46.90 -10.55
CA GLY A 96 -36.03 47.16 -9.34
C GLY A 96 -37.01 46.03 -8.99
N ILE A 97 -36.99 44.91 -9.73
CA ILE A 97 -37.77 43.70 -9.44
C ILE A 97 -36.86 42.47 -9.52
N MET A 98 -37.23 41.37 -8.88
CA MET A 98 -36.51 40.09 -8.97
C MET A 98 -36.65 39.44 -10.37
N ASP A 99 -35.94 39.98 -11.36
CA ASP A 99 -35.99 39.57 -12.77
C ASP A 99 -35.03 38.45 -13.14
N LYS A 100 -34.28 37.93 -12.18
CA LYS A 100 -33.25 36.91 -12.43
C LYS A 100 -33.06 35.95 -11.26
N LEU A 101 -32.50 34.79 -11.59
CA LEU A 101 -32.03 33.80 -10.64
C LEU A 101 -30.55 33.49 -10.90
N SER A 102 -29.71 33.76 -9.89
CA SER A 102 -28.27 33.48 -9.94
C SER A 102 -27.99 32.05 -9.52
N TYR A 103 -27.12 31.36 -10.26
CA TYR A 103 -26.52 30.08 -9.88
C TYR A 103 -25.03 30.27 -9.69
N VAL A 104 -24.48 29.70 -8.62
CA VAL A 104 -23.04 29.70 -8.35
C VAL A 104 -22.57 28.25 -8.24
N SER A 105 -21.42 27.96 -8.83
CA SER A 105 -20.86 26.63 -8.83
C SER A 105 -20.04 26.33 -7.58
N SER A 106 -20.04 25.07 -7.16
CA SER A 106 -19.00 24.47 -6.31
C SER A 106 -18.30 23.33 -7.05
N LYS A 107 -17.02 23.12 -6.79
CA LYS A 107 -16.31 21.92 -7.27
C LYS A 107 -16.93 20.66 -6.67
N SER A 108 -17.13 19.66 -7.50
CA SER A 108 -17.73 18.38 -7.09
C SER A 108 -16.68 17.32 -6.79
N LEU A 109 -15.52 17.42 -7.46
CA LEU A 109 -14.43 16.46 -7.40
C LEU A 109 -13.10 17.22 -7.37
N ASP A 110 -12.15 16.72 -6.57
CA ASP A 110 -10.79 17.27 -6.50
C ASP A 110 -9.91 16.70 -7.63
N ASP A 111 -10.06 15.41 -7.94
CA ASP A 111 -9.34 14.72 -9.01
C ASP A 111 -10.31 14.35 -10.15
N VAL A 112 -10.20 15.09 -11.25
CA VAL A 112 -11.00 14.86 -12.47
C VAL A 112 -10.24 14.10 -13.55
N ASN A 113 -8.97 13.75 -13.33
CA ASN A 113 -8.11 13.14 -14.36
C ASN A 113 -8.60 11.76 -14.82
N LYS A 114 -9.46 11.13 -14.02
CA LYS A 114 -10.08 9.83 -14.31
C LYS A 114 -11.33 9.93 -15.18
N TYR A 115 -11.80 11.14 -15.45
CA TYR A 115 -13.03 11.40 -16.18
C TYR A 115 -12.73 12.06 -17.52
N VAL A 116 -13.43 11.61 -18.54
CA VAL A 116 -13.34 12.11 -19.91
C VAL A 116 -14.75 12.29 -20.47
N VAL A 117 -14.89 13.19 -21.43
CA VAL A 117 -16.09 13.32 -22.25
C VAL A 117 -15.78 12.70 -23.61
N GLY A 118 -16.63 11.76 -24.03
CA GLY A 118 -16.55 11.10 -25.33
C GLY A 118 -17.64 11.59 -26.28
N ILE A 119 -17.27 11.92 -27.51
CA ILE A 119 -18.22 12.09 -28.62
C ILE A 119 -18.14 10.84 -29.50
N LEU A 120 -19.27 10.17 -29.69
CA LEU A 120 -19.42 9.10 -30.66
C LEU A 120 -20.06 9.69 -31.93
N GLN A 121 -19.35 9.62 -33.05
CA GLN A 121 -19.85 10.07 -34.34
C GLN A 121 -19.20 9.25 -35.46
N ASP A 122 -19.97 8.87 -36.48
CA ASP A 122 -19.49 8.16 -37.68
C ASP A 122 -18.70 6.87 -37.38
N GLY A 123 -19.02 6.18 -36.29
CA GLY A 123 -18.35 4.95 -35.86
C GLY A 123 -17.02 5.18 -35.13
N GLU A 124 -16.70 6.42 -34.74
CA GLU A 124 -15.48 6.78 -34.02
C GLU A 124 -15.79 7.43 -32.67
N VAL A 125 -14.97 7.16 -31.65
CA VAL A 125 -15.07 7.79 -30.33
C VAL A 125 -13.92 8.75 -30.11
N HIS A 126 -14.21 10.02 -29.87
CA HIS A 126 -13.22 11.03 -29.51
C HIS A 126 -13.37 11.44 -28.05
N MET A 127 -12.35 11.14 -27.24
CA MET A 127 -12.31 11.46 -25.81
C MET A 127 -11.55 12.76 -25.56
N THR A 128 -12.08 13.63 -24.71
CA THR A 128 -11.42 14.85 -24.21
C THR A 128 -11.40 14.83 -22.69
N THR A 129 -10.27 15.18 -22.07
CA THR A 129 -10.19 15.27 -20.61
C THR A 129 -10.94 16.47 -20.07
N LEU A 130 -11.29 16.42 -18.80
CA LEU A 130 -12.01 17.48 -18.11
C LEU A 130 -11.07 18.36 -17.29
N LYS A 131 -11.28 19.67 -17.36
CA LYS A 131 -10.67 20.64 -16.44
C LYS A 131 -11.32 20.59 -15.07
N SER A 132 -12.66 20.49 -15.03
CA SER A 132 -13.42 20.45 -13.78
C SER A 132 -14.85 19.91 -13.96
N VAL A 133 -15.42 19.43 -12.86
CA VAL A 133 -16.84 19.06 -12.74
C VAL A 133 -17.48 19.95 -11.67
N LEU A 134 -18.40 20.81 -12.10
CA LEU A 134 -18.96 21.89 -11.31
C LEU A 134 -20.46 21.67 -11.07
N GLN A 135 -20.87 21.74 -9.82
CA GLN A 135 -22.29 21.71 -9.43
C GLN A 135 -22.80 23.13 -9.24
N LEU A 136 -23.73 23.56 -10.09
CA LEU A 136 -24.40 24.84 -9.97
C LEU A 136 -25.63 24.72 -9.08
N ARG A 137 -25.70 25.60 -8.08
CA ARG A 137 -26.84 25.70 -7.15
C ARG A 137 -27.41 27.12 -7.15
N PRO A 138 -28.72 27.29 -6.93
CA PRO A 138 -29.30 28.60 -6.72
C PRO A 138 -28.57 29.34 -5.60
N ASN A 139 -28.18 30.58 -5.89
CA ASN A 139 -27.51 31.46 -4.95
C ASN A 139 -28.48 32.55 -4.49
N PHE A 140 -28.58 32.71 -3.17
CA PHE A 140 -29.52 33.63 -2.52
C PHE A 140 -28.82 34.79 -1.81
N SER A 141 -27.66 35.22 -2.32
CA SER A 141 -26.84 36.29 -1.71
C SER A 141 -27.55 37.64 -1.57
N TYR A 142 -28.73 37.82 -2.17
CA TYR A 142 -29.55 39.01 -1.98
C TYR A 142 -30.16 39.07 -0.57
N PHE A 143 -30.43 37.93 0.08
CA PHE A 143 -30.80 37.91 1.51
C PHE A 143 -29.61 38.30 2.40
N ASP A 144 -28.39 37.87 2.07
CA ASP A 144 -27.20 38.31 2.80
C ASP A 144 -26.97 39.82 2.69
N LYS A 145 -27.30 40.40 1.52
CA LYS A 145 -27.25 41.85 1.30
C LYS A 145 -28.32 42.58 2.13
N GLU A 146 -29.55 42.05 2.17
CA GLU A 146 -30.62 42.54 3.03
C GLU A 146 -30.18 42.56 4.50
N ASP A 147 -29.70 41.44 5.03
CA ASP A 147 -29.24 41.32 6.41
C ASP A 147 -28.12 42.31 6.75
N LYS A 148 -27.14 42.46 5.85
CA LYS A 148 -26.04 43.41 6.02
C LYS A 148 -26.56 44.85 6.04
N ARG A 149 -27.51 45.18 5.17
CA ARG A 149 -28.09 46.51 5.12
C ARG A 149 -28.92 46.80 6.36
N THR A 150 -29.81 45.90 6.77
CA THR A 150 -30.62 46.05 7.98
C THR A 150 -29.74 46.23 9.22
N LYS A 151 -28.63 45.48 9.33
CA LYS A 151 -27.65 45.68 10.41
C LYS A 151 -26.93 47.03 10.32
N ALA A 152 -26.61 47.50 9.12
CA ALA A 152 -25.97 48.81 8.93
C ALA A 152 -26.94 49.96 9.27
N GLU A 153 -28.21 49.85 8.87
CA GLU A 153 -29.27 50.82 9.19
C GLU A 153 -29.54 50.86 10.70
N GLN A 154 -29.61 49.70 11.38
CA GLN A 154 -29.74 49.63 12.84
C GLN A 154 -28.54 50.24 13.57
N LYS A 155 -27.33 50.04 13.06
CA LYS A 155 -26.13 50.67 13.62
C LYS A 155 -26.13 52.18 13.42
N ALA A 156 -26.47 52.67 12.22
CA ALA A 156 -26.55 54.10 11.96
C ALA A 156 -27.61 54.79 12.84
N ALA A 157 -28.76 54.14 13.05
CA ALA A 157 -29.81 54.67 13.94
C ALA A 157 -29.41 54.69 15.42
N ASN A 158 -28.53 53.77 15.86
CA ASN A 158 -27.99 53.77 17.23
C ASN A 158 -26.80 54.73 17.39
N ASP A 159 -25.93 54.87 16.38
CA ASP A 159 -24.78 55.79 16.40
C ASP A 159 -25.24 57.26 16.34
N GLU A 160 -26.40 57.58 15.75
CA GLU A 160 -27.00 58.91 15.85
C GLU A 160 -27.49 59.25 17.28
N MET A 161 -27.50 58.29 18.21
CA MET A 161 -27.90 58.47 19.61
C MET A 161 -26.75 58.48 20.63
N ASP A 162 -25.52 58.13 20.24
CA ASP A 162 -24.34 58.17 21.12
C ASP A 162 -23.40 59.32 20.69
N ASP A 163 -23.35 60.38 21.48
CA ASP A 163 -22.37 61.46 21.34
C ASP A 163 -20.93 60.90 21.42
N GLU A 164 -20.08 61.40 20.52
CA GLU A 164 -18.70 61.00 20.24
C GLU A 164 -17.86 60.50 21.43
N GLU A 165 -17.71 59.17 21.59
CA GLU A 165 -16.56 58.59 22.30
C GLU A 165 -15.36 58.39 21.36
N VAL A 166 -14.34 59.22 21.57
CA VAL A 166 -13.07 59.24 20.84
C VAL A 166 -12.35 57.88 20.96
N GLN A 167 -12.44 57.04 19.92
CA GLN A 167 -11.73 55.77 19.87
C GLN A 167 -10.21 55.98 19.77
N GLN A 168 -9.48 55.60 20.82
CA GLN A 168 -8.03 55.52 20.82
C GLN A 168 -7.54 54.45 19.83
N VAL A 169 -6.84 54.90 18.79
CA VAL A 169 -6.16 54.05 17.81
C VAL A 169 -4.96 53.37 18.47
N THR A 170 -5.13 52.11 18.86
CA THR A 170 -4.02 51.26 19.29
C THR A 170 -3.42 50.54 18.09
N VAL A 171 -2.21 50.95 17.69
CA VAL A 171 -1.44 50.32 16.62
C VAL A 171 -1.00 48.92 17.07
N LYS A 172 -1.71 47.88 16.64
CA LYS A 172 -1.29 46.49 16.82
C LYS A 172 -0.18 46.18 15.83
N PHE A 173 1.07 46.21 16.30
CA PHE A 173 2.21 45.71 15.55
C PHE A 173 2.02 44.23 15.23
N SER A 174 2.11 43.88 13.95
CA SER A 174 2.15 42.50 13.45
C SER A 174 3.33 41.79 14.09
N ARG A 175 3.06 40.80 14.95
CA ARG A 175 4.08 39.84 15.38
C ARG A 175 4.42 38.97 14.17
N ASN A 176 5.71 38.71 13.96
CA ASN A 176 6.16 37.71 13.00
C ASN A 176 5.65 36.33 13.45
N ASP A 177 4.60 35.85 12.79
CA ASP A 177 4.04 34.53 13.06
C ASP A 177 5.03 33.42 12.65
N ASN A 178 5.28 32.48 13.56
CA ASN A 178 6.02 31.25 13.30
C ASN A 178 5.41 30.48 12.11
N ASP A 179 6.23 29.89 11.25
CA ASP A 179 5.79 29.18 10.02
C ASP A 179 4.75 28.09 10.26
N ARG A 180 4.75 27.48 11.46
CA ARG A 180 3.75 26.48 11.85
C ARG A 180 2.36 27.07 12.06
N VAL A 181 2.26 28.31 12.55
CA VAL A 181 0.99 29.03 12.75
C VAL A 181 0.46 29.56 11.42
N LYS A 182 1.34 30.02 10.52
CA LYS A 182 0.95 30.39 9.14
C LYS A 182 0.35 29.20 8.40
N LYS A 183 1.01 28.04 8.43
CA LYS A 183 0.49 26.80 7.83
C LYS A 183 -0.81 26.30 8.46
N ALA A 184 -1.03 26.54 9.76
CA ALA A 184 -2.30 26.20 10.41
C ALA A 184 -3.41 27.16 9.96
N ARG A 185 -3.11 28.45 9.82
CA ARG A 185 -4.04 29.47 9.34
C ARG A 185 -4.41 29.26 7.87
N GLU A 186 -3.47 28.81 7.03
CA GLU A 186 -3.74 28.44 5.64
C GLU A 186 -4.75 27.30 5.48
N LYS A 187 -4.96 26.51 6.54
CA LYS A 187 -5.94 25.42 6.57
C LYS A 187 -7.28 25.83 7.15
N THR A 188 -7.45 27.07 7.64
CA THR A 188 -8.72 27.52 8.20
C THR A 188 -9.69 27.94 7.09
N TYR A 189 -10.97 27.74 7.36
CA TYR A 189 -12.06 28.15 6.48
C TYR A 189 -11.99 29.65 6.13
N ASP A 190 -11.71 30.50 7.13
CA ASP A 190 -11.60 31.95 6.93
C ASP A 190 -10.51 32.35 5.93
N TYR A 191 -9.39 31.62 5.91
CA TYR A 191 -8.31 31.86 4.96
C TYR A 191 -8.74 31.50 3.54
N PHE A 192 -9.41 30.35 3.35
CA PHE A 192 -9.94 29.95 2.05
C PHE A 192 -11.00 30.91 1.52
N ILE A 193 -11.93 31.36 2.38
CA ILE A 193 -12.95 32.35 2.00
C ILE A 193 -12.31 33.67 1.59
N LYS A 194 -11.34 34.15 2.37
CA LYS A 194 -10.64 35.40 2.04
C LYS A 194 -9.89 35.29 0.71
N LYS A 195 -9.16 34.20 0.49
CA LYS A 195 -8.43 33.95 -0.76
C LYS A 195 -9.38 33.80 -1.97
N SER A 196 -10.55 33.18 -1.81
CA SER A 196 -11.55 33.11 -2.87
C SER A 196 -12.18 34.48 -3.16
N ALA A 197 -12.37 35.32 -2.14
CA ALA A 197 -12.87 36.68 -2.30
C ALA A 197 -11.85 37.64 -2.95
N GLU A 198 -10.56 37.36 -2.84
CA GLU A 198 -9.48 38.11 -3.48
C GLU A 198 -9.44 37.92 -5.01
N GLU A 199 -9.95 36.80 -5.54
CA GLU A 199 -10.03 36.58 -6.99
C GLU A 199 -11.25 37.32 -7.59
N PRO A 200 -11.05 38.27 -8.52
CA PRO A 200 -12.15 39.00 -9.14
C PRO A 200 -12.93 38.10 -10.11
N TRP A 201 -14.24 38.35 -10.21
CA TRP A 201 -15.07 37.74 -11.24
C TRP A 201 -14.72 38.29 -12.62
N CYS A 202 -14.38 37.41 -13.57
CA CYS A 202 -14.22 37.77 -14.98
C CYS A 202 -15.56 37.62 -15.71
N GLU A 203 -16.06 38.68 -16.31
CA GLU A 203 -17.26 38.64 -17.15
C GLU A 203 -16.97 37.87 -18.45
N THR A 204 -17.91 37.02 -18.88
CA THR A 204 -17.77 36.14 -20.04
C THR A 204 -19.01 36.22 -20.92
N LEU A 205 -18.84 35.92 -22.21
CA LEU A 205 -19.93 35.89 -23.17
C LEU A 205 -20.56 34.50 -23.21
N TRP A 206 -21.87 34.44 -22.97
CA TRP A 206 -22.64 33.22 -23.15
C TRP A 206 -22.97 33.02 -24.62
N CYS A 207 -22.52 31.91 -25.21
CA CYS A 207 -22.88 31.51 -26.56
C CYS A 207 -23.99 30.44 -26.48
N SER A 208 -25.06 30.61 -27.25
CA SER A 208 -26.12 29.61 -27.35
C SER A 208 -25.61 28.32 -27.98
N LYS A 209 -26.21 27.17 -27.64
CA LYS A 209 -25.85 25.86 -28.19
C LYS A 209 -25.95 25.80 -29.73
N ASP A 210 -26.88 26.56 -30.31
CA ASP A 210 -27.13 26.60 -31.75
C ASP A 210 -26.35 27.72 -32.45
N SER A 211 -25.43 28.39 -31.75
CA SER A 211 -24.60 29.45 -32.33
C SER A 211 -23.44 28.87 -33.13
N THR A 212 -23.04 29.57 -34.19
CA THR A 212 -21.88 29.19 -35.02
C THR A 212 -20.58 29.13 -34.20
N THR A 213 -20.44 29.98 -33.18
CA THR A 213 -19.29 29.95 -32.27
C THR A 213 -19.25 28.67 -31.42
N ALA A 214 -20.39 28.21 -30.92
CA ALA A 214 -20.47 26.96 -30.17
C ALA A 214 -20.16 25.74 -31.07
N GLU A 215 -20.64 25.75 -32.31
CA GLU A 215 -20.36 24.68 -33.28
C GLU A 215 -18.86 24.62 -33.66
N LEU A 216 -18.23 25.77 -33.89
CA LEU A 216 -16.78 25.86 -34.14
C LEU A 216 -15.95 25.38 -32.94
N GLU A 217 -16.34 25.70 -31.71
CA GLU A 217 -15.67 25.17 -30.51
C GLU A 217 -15.90 23.65 -30.36
N LYS A 218 -17.10 23.15 -30.66
CA LYS A 218 -17.41 21.72 -30.63
C LYS A 218 -16.53 20.92 -31.59
N GLN A 219 -16.15 21.47 -32.73
CA GLN A 219 -15.22 20.81 -33.68
C GLN A 219 -13.85 20.50 -33.05
N LYS A 220 -13.43 21.23 -32.00
CA LYS A 220 -12.16 20.98 -31.30
C LYS A 220 -12.21 19.78 -30.34
N LEU A 221 -13.38 19.19 -30.12
CA LEU A 221 -13.55 17.93 -29.39
C LEU A 221 -13.18 16.70 -30.25
N PHE A 222 -13.05 16.88 -31.56
CA PHE A 222 -12.56 15.84 -32.46
C PHE A 222 -11.03 15.86 -32.49
N ALA A 223 -10.43 14.68 -32.53
CA ALA A 223 -8.97 14.57 -32.55
C ALA A 223 -8.43 14.92 -33.94
N SER A 224 -7.53 15.91 -34.03
CA SER A 224 -6.91 16.29 -35.32
C SER A 224 -5.79 15.35 -35.77
N ARG A 225 -5.28 14.49 -34.86
CA ARG A 225 -4.23 13.52 -35.15
C ARG A 225 -4.76 12.11 -34.91
N THR A 226 -4.75 11.30 -35.97
CA THR A 226 -5.14 9.89 -35.97
C THR A 226 -3.95 8.94 -35.82
N GLU A 227 -2.73 9.47 -35.68
CA GLU A 227 -1.54 8.66 -35.45
C GLU A 227 -1.65 7.92 -34.11
N SER A 228 -1.31 6.62 -34.13
CA SER A 228 -1.22 5.80 -32.92
C SER A 228 -0.34 6.50 -31.88
N THR A 229 -0.82 6.58 -30.63
CA THR A 229 -0.15 7.24 -29.50
C THR A 229 1.18 6.59 -29.07
N GLY A 230 1.74 5.71 -29.90
CA GLY A 230 3.05 5.10 -29.71
C GLY A 230 3.13 4.26 -28.44
N HIS A 231 4.28 4.33 -27.76
CA HIS A 231 4.63 3.51 -26.59
C HIS A 231 3.87 3.87 -25.29
N ALA A 232 2.95 4.84 -25.30
CA ALA A 232 2.30 5.34 -24.07
C ALA A 232 1.43 4.29 -23.34
N LEU A 233 0.96 3.28 -24.07
CA LEU A 233 0.20 2.14 -23.54
C LEU A 233 0.96 0.81 -23.66
N GLY A 234 2.29 0.86 -23.83
CA GLY A 234 3.13 -0.34 -24.05
C GLY A 234 3.44 -1.16 -22.80
N LEU A 235 2.72 -0.96 -21.69
CA LEU A 235 2.93 -1.74 -20.47
C LEU A 235 2.33 -3.14 -20.66
N ASN A 236 3.08 -4.17 -20.28
CA ASN A 236 2.51 -5.51 -20.19
C ASN A 236 1.64 -5.64 -18.93
N SER A 237 0.87 -6.72 -18.83
CA SER A 237 -0.09 -6.93 -17.74
C SER A 237 0.55 -6.89 -16.35
N GLU A 238 1.75 -7.46 -16.19
CA GLU A 238 2.47 -7.48 -14.91
C GLU A 238 2.93 -6.07 -14.52
N GLN A 239 3.56 -5.35 -15.44
CA GLN A 239 4.02 -3.97 -15.24
C GLN A 239 2.87 -2.99 -14.98
N TYR A 240 1.72 -3.21 -15.61
CA TYR A 240 0.53 -2.42 -15.39
C TYR A 240 -0.05 -2.66 -13.99
N LEU A 241 -0.14 -3.92 -13.57
CA LEU A 241 -0.61 -4.30 -12.25
C LEU A 241 0.31 -3.77 -11.13
N ASP A 242 1.62 -3.88 -11.31
CA ASP A 242 2.61 -3.35 -10.35
C ASP A 242 2.48 -1.83 -10.16
N LYS A 243 2.18 -1.09 -11.24
CA LYS A 243 1.93 0.37 -11.16
C LYS A 243 0.60 0.71 -10.50
N LEU A 244 -0.45 -0.07 -10.75
CA LEU A 244 -1.75 0.11 -10.09
C LEU A 244 -1.66 -0.17 -8.59
N LEU A 245 -0.89 -1.18 -8.23
CA LEU A 245 -0.65 -1.63 -6.86
C LEU A 245 0.69 -1.08 -6.36
N SER A 246 0.77 0.23 -6.17
CA SER A 246 1.95 0.86 -5.56
C SER A 246 2.36 0.09 -4.29
N HIS A 247 3.60 -0.40 -4.25
CA HIS A 247 4.14 -1.26 -3.19
C HIS A 247 4.36 -0.52 -1.85
N GLU A 248 3.82 0.69 -1.70
CA GLU A 248 3.97 1.53 -0.51
C GLU A 248 3.19 1.03 0.72
N ARG A 249 2.41 -0.06 0.61
CA ARG A 249 1.94 -0.81 1.79
C ARG A 249 3.08 -1.67 2.35
N SER A 250 3.99 -0.97 3.03
CA SER A 250 4.74 -1.40 4.24
C SER A 250 4.92 -2.92 4.36
N GLU A 251 6.02 -3.46 3.84
CA GLU A 251 6.51 -4.79 4.22
C GLU A 251 6.62 -4.94 5.76
N ALA A 252 6.79 -3.81 6.46
CA ALA A 252 6.84 -3.75 7.93
C ALA A 252 5.51 -4.12 8.61
N ASP A 253 4.36 -3.97 7.95
CA ASP A 253 3.06 -4.33 8.55
C ASP A 253 2.88 -5.84 8.64
N ILE A 254 3.35 -6.60 7.64
CA ILE A 254 3.26 -8.07 7.61
C ILE A 254 4.24 -8.69 8.62
N GLU A 255 5.45 -8.14 8.74
CA GLU A 255 6.46 -8.62 9.69
C GLU A 255 6.01 -8.48 11.15
N SER A 256 5.17 -7.48 11.46
CA SER A 256 4.63 -7.28 12.81
C SER A 256 3.60 -8.32 13.25
N ILE A 257 2.98 -9.03 12.28
CA ILE A 257 1.90 -10.00 12.51
C ILE A 257 2.44 -11.43 12.58
N LEU A 258 3.56 -11.72 11.91
CA LEU A 258 4.13 -13.06 11.85
C LEU A 258 4.80 -13.45 13.19
N PRO A 259 4.65 -14.71 13.64
CA PRO A 259 5.44 -15.21 14.76
C PRO A 259 6.93 -15.02 14.48
N SER A 260 7.72 -14.70 15.52
CA SER A 260 9.14 -14.32 15.39
C SER A 260 10.06 -15.36 14.72
N LYS A 261 9.59 -16.59 14.51
CA LYS A 261 10.32 -17.68 13.85
C LYS A 261 9.88 -17.93 12.40
N VAL A 262 8.89 -17.20 11.88
CA VAL A 262 8.34 -17.41 10.53
C VAL A 262 8.82 -16.31 9.61
N ILE A 263 9.56 -16.68 8.56
CA ILE A 263 10.06 -15.76 7.55
C ILE A 263 9.23 -15.94 6.27
N SER A 264 8.71 -14.83 5.74
CA SER A 264 7.95 -14.83 4.49
C SER A 264 8.87 -15.05 3.28
N LYS A 265 8.33 -15.57 2.17
CA LYS A 265 9.10 -15.69 0.91
C LYS A 265 9.62 -14.35 0.42
N SER A 266 8.87 -13.26 0.61
CA SER A 266 9.32 -11.91 0.24
C SER A 266 10.53 -11.47 1.06
N LYS A 267 10.50 -11.65 2.38
CA LYS A 267 11.65 -11.36 3.26
C LYS A 267 12.84 -12.24 2.90
N LEU A 268 12.61 -13.52 2.62
CA LEU A 268 13.66 -14.45 2.17
C LEU A 268 14.37 -13.92 0.91
N LYS A 269 13.64 -13.36 -0.07
CA LYS A 269 14.23 -12.76 -1.27
C LYS A 269 15.18 -11.60 -0.98
N THR A 270 14.95 -10.85 0.10
CA THR A 270 15.79 -9.70 0.47
C THR A 270 17.12 -10.10 1.12
N LEU A 271 17.25 -11.34 1.61
CA LEU A 271 18.44 -11.82 2.29
C LEU A 271 19.53 -12.24 1.29
N ALA A 272 20.80 -12.24 1.72
CA ALA A 272 21.88 -12.80 0.93
C ALA A 272 21.71 -14.33 0.79
N LEU A 273 22.22 -14.92 -0.30
CA LEU A 273 22.05 -16.35 -0.59
C LEU A 273 22.45 -17.27 0.58
N THR A 274 23.54 -16.93 1.29
CA THR A 274 23.99 -17.67 2.46
C THR A 274 22.94 -17.68 3.57
N ASP A 275 22.36 -16.52 3.87
CA ASP A 275 21.35 -16.35 4.91
C ASP A 275 20.02 -16.98 4.50
N GLN A 276 19.68 -16.97 3.21
CA GLN A 276 18.53 -17.68 2.66
C GLN A 276 18.66 -19.19 2.90
N ILE A 277 19.79 -19.79 2.51
CA ILE A 277 20.03 -21.22 2.71
C ILE A 277 20.05 -21.56 4.21
N GLN A 278 20.70 -20.73 5.03
CA GLN A 278 20.75 -20.93 6.48
C GLN A 278 19.35 -20.92 7.10
N THR A 279 18.49 -19.99 6.67
CA THR A 279 17.10 -19.87 7.12
C THR A 279 16.29 -21.11 6.73
N ILE A 280 16.38 -21.52 5.46
CA ILE A 280 15.68 -22.72 4.97
C ILE A 280 16.11 -23.96 5.76
N LEU A 281 17.42 -24.17 5.96
CA LEU A 281 17.92 -25.34 6.69
C LEU A 281 17.49 -25.38 8.16
N LYS A 282 17.31 -24.22 8.81
CA LYS A 282 16.77 -24.13 10.17
C LYS A 282 15.32 -24.61 10.23
N ASP A 283 14.50 -24.16 9.28
CA ASP A 283 13.07 -24.44 9.27
C ASP A 283 12.76 -25.86 8.80
N THR A 284 13.46 -26.35 7.77
CA THR A 284 13.17 -27.67 7.19
C THR A 284 13.81 -28.83 7.96
N LYS A 285 14.78 -28.56 8.84
CA LYS A 285 15.58 -29.52 9.62
C LYS A 285 16.49 -30.44 8.79
N MET A 286 15.94 -31.06 7.74
CA MET A 286 16.64 -31.89 6.76
C MET A 286 15.95 -31.75 5.39
N ILE A 287 16.72 -31.56 4.31
CA ILE A 287 16.19 -31.33 2.97
C ILE A 287 17.05 -31.97 1.87
N THR A 288 16.43 -32.41 0.78
CA THR A 288 17.14 -32.81 -0.44
C THR A 288 17.64 -31.59 -1.21
N PHE A 289 18.69 -31.76 -2.02
CA PHE A 289 19.17 -30.65 -2.86
C PHE A 289 18.10 -30.15 -3.85
N ALA A 290 17.33 -31.08 -4.43
CA ALA A 290 16.23 -30.73 -5.35
C ALA A 290 15.13 -29.92 -4.63
N GLY A 291 14.78 -30.29 -3.40
CA GLY A 291 13.82 -29.53 -2.59
C GLY A 291 14.31 -28.12 -2.27
N LEU A 292 15.59 -27.98 -1.92
CA LEU A 292 16.19 -26.66 -1.68
C LEU A 292 16.17 -25.78 -2.93
N MET A 293 16.54 -26.33 -4.09
CA MET A 293 16.51 -25.61 -5.36
C MET A 293 15.10 -25.12 -5.69
N SER A 294 14.08 -25.97 -5.52
CA SER A 294 12.69 -25.59 -5.77
C SER A 294 12.22 -24.40 -4.92
N ILE A 295 12.64 -24.34 -3.65
CA ILE A 295 12.31 -23.20 -2.77
C ILE A 295 13.03 -21.92 -3.24
N LEU A 296 14.33 -22.01 -3.53
CA LEU A 296 15.16 -20.87 -3.95
C LEU A 296 14.76 -20.33 -5.32
N GLU A 297 14.45 -21.18 -6.30
CA GLU A 297 13.99 -20.78 -7.64
C GLU A 297 12.62 -20.08 -7.59
N SER A 298 11.77 -20.46 -6.64
CA SER A 298 10.52 -19.74 -6.37
C SER A 298 10.75 -18.33 -5.80
N CYS A 299 11.95 -18.08 -5.26
CA CYS A 299 12.34 -16.80 -4.69
C CYS A 299 13.02 -15.92 -5.75
N ASP A 300 14.07 -16.44 -6.40
CA ASP A 300 14.82 -15.77 -7.46
C ASP A 300 15.21 -16.77 -8.56
N LYS A 301 14.71 -16.52 -9.78
CA LYS A 301 14.97 -17.36 -10.96
C LYS A 301 16.42 -17.32 -11.43
N ASN A 302 17.24 -16.38 -10.94
CA ASN A 302 18.65 -16.24 -11.32
C ASN A 302 19.60 -17.08 -10.45
N ILE A 303 19.07 -17.78 -9.43
CA ILE A 303 19.87 -18.67 -8.59
C ILE A 303 20.22 -19.94 -9.37
N THR A 304 21.51 -20.23 -9.48
CA THR A 304 22.02 -21.42 -10.17
C THR A 304 22.45 -22.50 -9.18
N ALA A 305 22.32 -23.77 -9.58
CA ALA A 305 22.75 -24.92 -8.78
C ALA A 305 24.22 -24.81 -8.32
N GLU A 306 25.12 -24.33 -9.19
CA GLU A 306 26.54 -24.16 -8.86
C GLU A 306 26.78 -23.18 -7.71
N LYS A 307 26.05 -22.05 -7.69
CA LYS A 307 26.14 -21.07 -6.60
C LYS A 307 25.68 -21.70 -5.29
N VAL A 308 24.57 -22.43 -5.32
CA VAL A 308 24.02 -23.09 -4.13
C VAL A 308 24.96 -24.17 -3.60
N LEU A 309 25.53 -25.01 -4.47
CA LEU A 309 26.48 -26.06 -4.09
C LEU A 309 27.79 -25.51 -3.50
N ARG A 310 28.22 -24.31 -3.91
CA ARG A 310 29.38 -23.64 -3.31
C ARG A 310 29.08 -23.06 -1.93
N THR A 311 27.86 -22.56 -1.71
CA THR A 311 27.45 -21.92 -0.46
C THR A 311 27.00 -22.93 0.60
N LEU A 312 26.38 -24.03 0.19
CA LEU A 312 25.83 -25.06 1.09
C LEU A 312 26.82 -25.56 2.16
N PRO A 313 28.08 -25.92 1.83
CA PRO A 313 29.05 -26.36 2.83
C PRO A 313 29.43 -25.31 3.88
N LEU A 314 29.11 -24.03 3.67
CA LEU A 314 29.41 -22.96 4.63
C LEU A 314 28.40 -22.90 5.78
N VAL A 315 27.19 -23.42 5.58
CA VAL A 315 26.08 -23.31 6.55
C VAL A 315 25.36 -24.64 6.81
N GLY A 316 25.65 -25.66 6.02
CA GLY A 316 25.06 -26.99 6.08
C GLY A 316 26.09 -28.11 6.18
N VAL A 317 25.61 -29.28 6.57
CA VAL A 317 26.33 -30.55 6.65
C VAL A 317 25.63 -31.55 5.75
N LEU A 318 26.41 -32.25 4.92
CA LEU A 318 25.89 -33.31 4.05
C LEU A 318 25.81 -34.63 4.84
N LEU A 319 24.65 -35.28 4.82
CA LEU A 319 24.38 -36.54 5.50
C LEU A 319 23.53 -37.44 4.61
N HIS A 320 24.13 -38.52 4.09
CA HIS A 320 23.48 -39.48 3.19
C HIS A 320 22.73 -38.81 2.03
N GLY A 321 23.41 -37.94 1.29
CA GLY A 321 22.82 -37.18 0.18
C GLY A 321 21.87 -36.03 0.55
N ASN A 322 21.50 -35.89 1.83
CA ASN A 322 20.62 -34.83 2.33
C ASN A 322 21.39 -33.75 3.08
N TRP A 323 20.83 -32.55 3.16
CA TRP A 323 21.46 -31.41 3.84
C TRP A 323 20.75 -31.08 5.15
N VAL A 324 21.53 -30.87 6.19
CA VAL A 324 21.09 -30.39 7.51
C VAL A 324 21.84 -29.12 7.88
N ALA A 325 21.27 -28.25 8.72
CA ALA A 325 22.00 -27.08 9.23
C ALA A 325 23.26 -27.49 10.00
N GLN A 326 24.33 -26.71 9.93
CA GLN A 326 25.49 -26.85 10.83
C GLN A 326 25.09 -26.64 12.29
N SER A 327 25.85 -27.20 13.22
CA SER A 327 25.50 -27.13 14.65
C SER A 327 25.62 -25.72 15.21
N GLU A 328 26.62 -24.95 14.78
CA GLU A 328 26.82 -23.53 15.11
C GLU A 328 25.68 -22.62 14.60
N VAL A 329 24.96 -23.05 13.56
CA VAL A 329 23.80 -22.33 13.02
C VAL A 329 22.59 -22.44 13.95
N LEU A 330 22.43 -23.58 14.62
CA LEU A 330 21.34 -23.82 15.58
C LEU A 330 21.70 -23.36 16.99
N TYR A 331 22.97 -23.50 17.37
CA TYR A 331 23.52 -23.15 18.67
C TYR A 331 24.64 -22.12 18.48
N PRO A 332 24.28 -20.83 18.32
CA PRO A 332 25.26 -19.79 18.07
C PRO A 332 26.18 -19.57 19.29
N PRO A 333 27.40 -19.04 19.08
CA PRO A 333 28.35 -18.80 20.16
C PRO A 333 27.76 -17.97 21.29
N LYS A 334 28.04 -18.35 22.54
CA LYS A 334 27.51 -17.71 23.77
C LYS A 334 26.02 -17.92 24.01
N SER A 335 25.40 -18.89 23.35
CA SER A 335 24.03 -19.29 23.66
C SER A 335 24.00 -20.41 24.69
N VAL A 336 22.84 -20.59 25.32
CA VAL A 336 22.59 -21.69 26.25
C VAL A 336 21.30 -22.39 25.85
N SER A 337 21.18 -23.69 26.17
CA SER A 337 19.97 -24.44 25.89
C SER A 337 18.76 -23.87 26.64
N ASN A 338 17.58 -24.00 26.05
CA ASN A 338 16.36 -23.39 26.58
C ASN A 338 15.89 -24.03 27.89
N THR A 339 16.19 -25.30 28.12
CA THR A 339 15.65 -26.06 29.25
C THR A 339 16.62 -26.10 30.43
N ASN A 340 17.85 -26.55 30.21
CA ASN A 340 18.83 -26.77 31.29
C ASN A 340 19.98 -25.76 31.29
N GLY A 341 20.00 -24.78 30.38
CA GLY A 341 21.06 -23.78 30.31
C GLY A 341 22.43 -24.36 29.91
N VAL A 342 22.44 -25.44 29.11
CA VAL A 342 23.68 -26.08 28.66
C VAL A 342 24.42 -25.16 27.68
N PRO A 343 25.72 -24.89 27.87
CA PRO A 343 26.51 -24.05 26.96
C PRO A 343 26.52 -24.55 25.51
N ASP A 344 26.57 -23.61 24.56
CA ASP A 344 26.58 -23.88 23.12
C ASP A 344 27.66 -24.88 22.70
N GLU A 345 28.87 -24.79 23.23
CA GLU A 345 29.98 -25.71 22.91
C GLU A 345 29.61 -27.19 23.16
N LEU A 346 28.89 -27.48 24.24
CA LEU A 346 28.45 -28.84 24.58
C LEU A 346 27.29 -29.29 23.68
N MET A 347 26.36 -28.39 23.36
CA MET A 347 25.25 -28.66 22.44
C MET A 347 25.76 -28.95 21.02
N VAL A 348 26.71 -28.13 20.54
CA VAL A 348 27.38 -28.30 19.24
C VAL A 348 28.12 -29.63 19.19
N ARG A 349 28.94 -29.93 20.20
CA ARG A 349 29.70 -31.19 20.26
C ARG A 349 28.78 -32.41 20.28
N ALA A 350 27.70 -32.37 21.06
CA ALA A 350 26.75 -33.47 21.13
C ALA A 350 25.99 -33.68 19.82
N ARG A 351 25.59 -32.58 19.15
CA ARG A 351 24.93 -32.66 17.84
C ARG A 351 25.86 -33.17 16.75
N ASP A 352 27.09 -32.68 16.69
CA ASP A 352 28.10 -33.17 15.75
C ASP A 352 28.38 -34.66 15.95
N TYR A 353 28.45 -35.12 17.20
CA TYR A 353 28.56 -36.54 17.53
C TYR A 353 27.36 -37.35 17.01
N ILE A 354 26.13 -36.86 17.20
CA ILE A 354 24.91 -37.51 16.69
C ILE A 354 24.92 -37.58 15.17
N LEU A 355 25.27 -36.49 14.49
CA LEU A 355 25.38 -36.44 13.03
C LEU A 355 26.44 -37.43 12.51
N TYR A 356 27.60 -37.47 13.15
CA TYR A 356 28.65 -38.44 12.85
C TYR A 356 28.17 -39.89 13.04
N LYS A 357 27.44 -40.18 14.13
CA LYS A 357 26.90 -41.53 14.35
C LYS A 357 25.89 -41.91 13.28
N PHE A 358 25.02 -40.99 12.87
CA PHE A 358 24.12 -41.22 11.75
C PHE A 358 24.86 -41.42 10.43
N SER A 359 26.04 -40.83 10.23
CA SER A 359 26.81 -41.06 9.00
C SER A 359 27.34 -42.50 8.89
N LYS A 360 27.41 -43.24 10.00
CA LYS A 360 27.89 -44.63 10.07
C LYS A 360 26.80 -45.65 10.38
N GLN A 361 25.63 -45.21 10.86
CA GLN A 361 24.56 -46.07 11.36
C GLN A 361 23.19 -45.53 10.94
N ASP A 362 22.29 -46.42 10.54
CA ASP A 362 20.94 -46.02 10.14
C ASP A 362 20.05 -45.63 11.33
N TYR A 363 20.37 -46.15 12.52
CA TYR A 363 19.54 -46.01 13.71
C TYR A 363 20.35 -45.72 14.97
N LEU A 364 19.86 -44.78 15.79
CA LEU A 364 20.44 -44.47 17.10
C LEU A 364 19.49 -44.80 18.26
N ASN A 365 20.07 -45.18 19.40
CA ASN A 365 19.34 -45.34 20.64
C ASN A 365 19.62 -44.17 21.57
N ARG A 366 18.58 -43.43 21.94
CA ARG A 366 18.68 -42.24 22.79
C ARG A 366 19.40 -42.49 24.12
N ARG A 367 19.22 -43.66 24.76
CA ARG A 367 19.91 -43.96 26.03
C ARG A 367 21.42 -44.06 25.84
N LYS A 368 21.87 -44.64 24.72
CA LYS A 368 23.31 -44.71 24.40
C LYS A 368 23.86 -43.31 24.12
N VAL A 369 23.12 -42.50 23.37
CA VAL A 369 23.51 -41.12 23.07
C VAL A 369 23.65 -40.30 24.35
N ILE A 370 22.70 -40.37 25.29
CA ILE A 370 22.79 -39.70 26.60
C ILE A 370 24.07 -40.10 27.34
N ILE A 371 24.42 -41.39 27.35
CA ILE A 371 25.63 -41.88 28.02
C ILE A 371 26.90 -41.33 27.33
N SER A 372 26.96 -41.30 26.00
CA SER A 372 28.14 -40.79 25.28
C SER A 372 28.27 -39.27 25.39
N THR A 373 27.17 -38.51 25.33
CA THR A 373 27.20 -37.04 25.32
C THR A 373 27.17 -36.41 26.72
N GLN A 374 26.72 -37.16 27.74
CA GLN A 374 26.53 -36.68 29.12
C GLN A 374 25.57 -35.48 29.22
N LEU A 375 24.69 -35.32 28.24
CA LEU A 375 23.67 -34.28 28.26
C LEU A 375 22.37 -34.77 28.93
N PRO A 376 21.60 -33.84 29.54
CA PRO A 376 20.26 -34.14 30.03
C PRO A 376 19.35 -34.73 28.94
N TYR A 377 18.32 -35.43 29.39
CA TYR A 377 17.37 -36.12 28.52
C TYR A 377 16.72 -35.17 27.51
N GLU A 378 16.35 -33.98 27.98
CA GLU A 378 15.63 -32.95 27.23
C GLU A 378 16.49 -32.47 26.05
N GLU A 379 17.79 -32.22 26.28
CA GLU A 379 18.72 -31.73 25.26
C GLU A 379 19.01 -32.76 24.19
N VAL A 380 19.25 -34.01 24.58
CA VAL A 380 19.44 -35.09 23.59
C VAL A 380 18.17 -35.32 22.79
N SER A 381 17.00 -35.19 23.41
CA SER A 381 15.72 -35.29 22.71
C SER A 381 15.52 -34.14 21.73
N GLU A 382 15.85 -32.90 22.10
CA GLU A 382 15.81 -31.73 21.22
C GLU A 382 16.73 -31.91 20.00
N ILE A 383 17.99 -32.29 20.25
CA ILE A 383 18.98 -32.48 19.18
C ILE A 383 18.51 -33.59 18.22
N LEU A 384 18.03 -34.72 18.74
CA LEU A 384 17.52 -35.80 17.90
C LEU A 384 16.30 -35.36 17.07
N GLN A 385 15.37 -34.61 17.65
CA GLN A 385 14.21 -34.06 16.92
C GLN A 385 14.57 -33.00 15.87
N SER A 386 15.81 -32.48 15.89
CA SER A 386 16.33 -31.56 14.88
C SER A 386 16.77 -32.26 13.59
N VAL A 387 16.96 -33.59 13.59
CA VAL A 387 17.50 -34.33 12.42
C VAL A 387 16.91 -35.72 12.21
N ALA A 388 16.17 -36.23 13.18
CA ALA A 388 15.66 -37.60 13.21
C ALA A 388 14.23 -37.66 13.79
N ARG A 389 13.56 -38.78 13.54
CA ARG A 389 12.25 -39.13 14.12
C ARG A 389 12.32 -40.48 14.83
N LEU A 390 11.41 -40.70 15.76
CA LEU A 390 11.28 -41.98 16.46
C LEU A 390 10.46 -42.96 15.62
N ASN A 391 11.02 -44.12 15.30
CA ASN A 391 10.32 -45.18 14.58
C ASN A 391 9.48 -46.07 15.51
N VAL A 392 8.73 -47.02 14.93
CA VAL A 392 7.86 -47.95 15.66
C VAL A 392 8.63 -48.81 16.67
N GLU A 393 9.89 -49.14 16.37
CA GLU A 393 10.79 -49.91 17.25
C GLU A 393 11.45 -49.07 18.35
N LYS A 394 11.04 -47.80 18.52
CA LYS A 394 11.62 -46.84 19.46
C LYS A 394 13.11 -46.56 19.22
N LYS A 395 13.56 -46.67 17.97
CA LYS A 395 14.88 -46.24 17.49
C LYS A 395 14.74 -44.92 16.74
N TRP A 396 15.78 -44.09 16.79
CA TRP A 396 15.81 -42.83 16.04
C TRP A 396 16.38 -43.07 14.65
N GLU A 397 15.64 -42.69 13.62
CA GLU A 397 16.04 -42.75 12.21
C GLU A 397 15.99 -41.35 11.60
N LEU A 398 16.76 -41.11 10.53
CA LEU A 398 16.78 -39.81 9.87
C LEU A 398 15.41 -39.42 9.29
N LEU A 399 15.16 -38.11 9.20
CA LEU A 399 13.89 -37.57 8.70
C LEU A 399 13.63 -37.92 7.23
N LEU A 400 14.70 -37.98 6.43
CA LEU A 400 14.67 -38.36 5.02
C LEU A 400 15.53 -39.61 4.78
N PRO A 401 15.14 -40.47 3.82
CA PRO A 401 15.99 -41.57 3.38
C PRO A 401 17.22 -41.05 2.62
N PRO A 402 18.29 -41.85 2.50
CA PRO A 402 19.46 -41.49 1.71
C PRO A 402 19.14 -41.06 0.27
N ASP A 403 19.68 -39.93 -0.18
CA ASP A 403 19.56 -39.46 -1.57
C ASP A 403 20.75 -39.94 -2.41
N HIS A 404 20.67 -41.19 -2.84
CA HIS A 404 21.70 -41.81 -3.69
C HIS A 404 21.86 -41.12 -5.05
N THR A 405 20.83 -40.40 -5.52
CA THR A 405 20.93 -39.66 -6.79
C THR A 405 21.84 -38.45 -6.64
N PHE A 406 21.74 -37.74 -5.51
CA PHE A 406 22.66 -36.66 -5.19
C PHE A 406 24.08 -37.17 -4.95
N GLU A 407 24.25 -38.26 -4.21
CA GLU A 407 25.57 -38.85 -3.93
C GLU A 407 26.30 -39.26 -5.20
N ALA A 408 25.60 -39.89 -6.14
CA ALA A 408 26.18 -40.29 -7.43
C ALA A 408 26.53 -39.08 -8.30
N ARG A 409 25.74 -38.00 -8.23
CA ARG A 409 25.93 -36.80 -9.04
C ARG A 409 27.04 -35.88 -8.52
N TYR A 410 27.27 -35.84 -7.21
CA TYR A 410 28.25 -34.95 -6.58
C TYR A 410 29.20 -35.70 -5.62
N PRO A 411 29.98 -36.68 -6.12
CA PRO A 411 30.85 -37.52 -5.29
C PRO A 411 31.95 -36.71 -4.56
N ASP A 412 32.42 -35.62 -5.15
CA ASP A 412 33.45 -34.76 -4.55
C ASP A 412 32.98 -34.12 -3.24
N LEU A 413 31.71 -33.72 -3.15
CA LEU A 413 31.13 -33.13 -1.94
C LEU A 413 30.97 -34.18 -0.85
N VAL A 414 30.53 -35.39 -1.23
CA VAL A 414 30.44 -36.55 -0.32
C VAL A 414 31.82 -36.87 0.25
N GLN A 415 32.84 -36.91 -0.61
CA GLN A 415 34.21 -37.22 -0.20
C GLN A 415 34.78 -36.15 0.74
N ARG A 416 34.58 -34.86 0.45
CA ARG A 416 35.02 -33.77 1.34
C ARG A 416 34.35 -33.85 2.71
N GLN A 417 33.06 -34.13 2.75
CA GLN A 417 32.34 -34.30 4.01
C GLN A 417 32.85 -35.51 4.81
N GLU A 418 33.12 -36.63 4.14
CA GLU A 418 33.72 -37.81 4.77
C GLU A 418 35.13 -37.54 5.31
N MET A 419 35.94 -36.73 4.61
CA MET A 419 37.23 -36.28 5.15
C MET A 419 37.07 -35.45 6.44
N MET A 420 36.05 -34.59 6.51
CA MET A 420 35.73 -33.85 7.75
C MET A 420 35.34 -34.79 8.89
N TRP A 421 34.56 -35.84 8.61
CA TRP A 421 34.22 -36.84 9.62
C TRP A 421 35.45 -37.61 10.10
N ARG A 422 36.32 -38.07 9.19
CA ARG A 422 37.56 -38.77 9.55
C ARG A 422 38.51 -37.93 10.38
N ALA A 423 38.60 -36.63 10.12
CA ALA A 423 39.44 -35.72 10.90
C ALA A 423 39.00 -35.62 12.37
N ARG A 424 37.70 -35.81 12.65
CA ARG A 424 37.11 -35.71 14.00
C ARG A 424 36.74 -37.08 14.60
N GLU A 425 36.92 -38.16 13.84
CA GLU A 425 36.49 -39.52 14.21
C GLU A 425 37.06 -39.97 15.55
N ASN A 426 38.35 -39.73 15.81
CA ASN A 426 38.98 -40.09 17.08
C ASN A 426 38.30 -39.39 18.26
N ALA A 427 38.02 -38.09 18.15
CA ALA A 427 37.37 -37.31 19.20
C ALA A 427 35.93 -37.79 19.49
N PHE A 428 35.21 -38.26 18.46
CA PHE A 428 33.88 -38.85 18.64
C PHE A 428 33.95 -40.28 19.19
N ASN A 429 34.94 -41.06 18.80
CA ASN A 429 35.13 -42.41 19.31
C ASN A 429 35.52 -42.40 20.80
N GLU A 430 36.36 -41.45 21.23
CA GLU A 430 36.70 -41.27 22.66
C GLU A 430 35.46 -41.06 23.54
N MET A 431 34.42 -40.41 23.03
CA MET A 431 33.15 -40.22 23.74
C MET A 431 32.44 -41.53 24.06
N ASP A 432 32.71 -42.62 23.32
CA ASP A 432 32.18 -43.96 23.62
C ASP A 432 33.08 -44.74 24.60
N TYR A 433 34.40 -44.53 24.53
CA TYR A 433 35.37 -45.34 25.28
C TYR A 433 35.62 -44.86 26.70
N GLU A 434 35.62 -43.55 26.96
CA GLU A 434 35.94 -43.04 28.30
C GLU A 434 34.99 -43.56 29.39
N LYS A 435 33.78 -44.01 29.03
CA LYS A 435 32.66 -44.07 30.00
C LYS A 435 31.77 -45.31 29.88
N SER A 436 32.25 -46.38 29.23
CA SER A 436 31.67 -47.72 29.43
C SER A 436 32.10 -48.29 30.79
N PRO A 437 31.18 -48.77 31.66
CA PRO A 437 31.55 -49.21 33.00
C PRO A 437 32.51 -50.42 32.92
N LYS A 438 33.76 -50.24 33.40
CA LYS A 438 34.72 -51.34 33.51
C LYS A 438 34.14 -52.43 34.42
N ARG A 439 33.83 -53.59 33.85
CA ARG A 439 33.28 -54.74 34.55
C ARG A 439 34.35 -55.35 35.46
N VAL A 440 34.37 -54.97 36.74
CA VAL A 440 35.28 -55.55 37.75
C VAL A 440 34.81 -56.99 38.08
N ARG A 441 35.60 -58.00 37.73
CA ARG A 441 35.40 -59.39 38.19
C ARG A 441 35.69 -59.44 39.70
N LYS A 442 34.65 -59.60 40.53
CA LYS A 442 34.83 -59.98 41.95
C LYS A 442 35.46 -61.39 42.02
N ARG A 443 36.70 -61.48 42.50
CA ARG A 443 37.31 -62.74 42.94
C ARG A 443 36.59 -63.19 44.22
N SER A 444 36.02 -64.40 44.22
CA SER A 444 35.42 -64.98 45.42
C SER A 444 36.50 -65.42 46.40
N LEU A 445 36.55 -64.80 47.58
CA LEU A 445 37.26 -65.35 48.73
C LEU A 445 36.38 -66.41 49.38
N ARG A 446 36.85 -67.67 49.41
CA ARG A 446 36.27 -68.74 50.23
C ARG A 446 36.92 -68.66 51.62
N GLU A 447 36.12 -68.49 52.66
CA GLU A 447 36.57 -68.63 54.05
C GLU A 447 36.83 -70.11 54.39
N PRO A 448 37.84 -70.43 55.22
CA PRO A 448 38.11 -71.80 55.64
C PRO A 448 37.17 -72.21 56.78
N LYS A 449 36.62 -73.43 56.68
CA LYS A 449 35.81 -74.05 57.73
C LYS A 449 36.67 -74.34 58.95
N ILE A 450 36.19 -73.87 60.11
CA ILE A 450 36.69 -74.26 61.43
C ILE A 450 36.05 -75.60 61.80
N GLU A 451 36.87 -76.65 61.91
CA GLU A 451 36.50 -77.90 62.57
C GLU A 451 36.54 -77.72 64.09
N LYS A 452 35.55 -78.27 64.79
CA LYS A 452 35.62 -78.57 66.21
C LYS A 452 34.79 -79.83 66.53
N PRO A 453 35.17 -80.54 67.61
CA PRO A 453 35.45 -81.97 67.63
C PRO A 453 34.24 -82.89 67.79
#